data_AF-A0A7Z2SRM9-F1
#
_entry.id   AF-A0A7Z2SRM9-F1
#
_cell.length_a   1.000
_cell.length_b   1.000
_cell.length_c   1.000
_cell.angle_alpha   90.00
_cell.angle_beta   90.00
_cell.angle_gamma   90.00
#
_symmetry.space_group_name_H-M   'P 1'
#
loop_
_entity.id
_entity.type
_entity.pdbx_description
1 polymer ?
#
loop_
_entity_poly.entity_id
_entity_poly.type
_entity_poly.pdbx_seq_one_letter_code
_entity_poly.pdbx_strand_id
1 'polypeptide(L)'
;MNDYRVSFYKDLLNSDGHSSKCLQRQVDVRSEGPSEALVLAERLVDNERLNADCIEVMHRTGGHHEFEHPSNHSPAPCKRTWNRVA
;
A
#
# COMPACT_ATOMS: atom_id res chain seq x y z
N MET A 1 0.94 17.62 -16.26
CA MET A 1 0.23 17.00 -15.12
C MET A 1 0.13 15.50 -15.36
N ASN A 2 0.66 14.72 -14.42
CA ASN A 2 0.75 13.27 -14.47
C ASN A 2 -0.17 12.66 -13.41
N ASP A 3 -0.64 11.44 -13.65
CA ASP A 3 -1.42 10.69 -12.66
C ASP A 3 -0.48 9.94 -11.72
N TYR A 4 -0.57 10.21 -10.42
CA TYR A 4 0.19 9.54 -9.38
C TYR A 4 -0.74 8.77 -8.45
N ARG A 5 -0.25 7.64 -7.99
CA ARG A 5 -0.86 6.84 -6.94
C ARG A 5 -0.03 6.99 -5.68
N VAL A 6 -0.63 7.51 -4.63
CA VAL A 6 0.00 7.62 -3.31
C VAL A 6 -0.62 6.58 -2.39
N SER A 7 0.21 5.69 -1.87
CA SER A 7 -0.18 4.58 -1.00
C SER A 7 0.45 4.78 0.38
N PHE A 8 -0.39 4.73 1.41
CA PHE A 8 -0.02 4.87 2.82
C PHE A 8 -0.07 3.49 3.45
N TYR A 9 1.05 3.04 4.01
CA TYR A 9 1.20 1.72 4.62
C TYR A 9 1.54 1.84 6.09
N LYS A 10 1.08 0.86 6.87
CA LYS A 10 1.50 0.62 8.24
C LYS A 10 2.41 -0.59 8.26
N ASP A 11 3.53 -0.51 8.97
CA ASP A 11 4.36 -1.65 9.21
C ASP A 11 3.77 -2.48 10.37
N LEU A 12 3.57 -3.77 10.09
CA LEU A 12 3.12 -4.76 11.04
C LEU A 12 4.27 -5.73 11.30
N LEU A 13 4.69 -5.78 12.56
CA LEU A 13 5.61 -6.80 13.04
C LEU A 13 4.80 -8.04 13.40
N ASN A 14 5.06 -9.13 12.69
CA ASN A 14 4.52 -10.43 13.08
C ASN A 14 5.29 -10.97 14.28
N SER A 15 4.65 -11.85 15.04
CA SER A 15 5.24 -12.51 16.22
C SER A 15 6.52 -13.31 15.89
N ASP A 16 6.72 -13.65 14.62
CA ASP A 16 7.88 -14.37 14.07
C ASP A 16 9.06 -13.43 13.70
N GLY A 17 8.91 -12.11 13.90
CA GLY A 17 9.93 -11.11 13.58
C GLY A 17 9.92 -10.63 12.13
N HIS A 18 9.06 -11.19 11.27
CA HIS A 18 8.88 -10.69 9.91
C HIS A 18 8.05 -9.40 9.89
N SER A 19 8.61 -8.35 9.28
CA SER A 19 7.87 -7.13 8.95
C SER A 19 7.02 -7.36 7.70
N SER A 20 5.78 -6.90 7.76
CA SER A 20 4.83 -6.91 6.65
C SER A 20 4.14 -5.56 6.59
N LYS A 21 3.87 -5.06 5.38
CA LYS A 21 3.20 -3.78 5.20
C LYS A 21 1.71 -3.99 4.98
N CYS A 22 0.88 -3.22 5.67
CA CYS A 22 -0.55 -3.21 5.51
C CYS A 22 -1.00 -1.88 4.90
N LEU A 23 -1.65 -1.92 3.73
CA LEU A 23 -2.16 -0.72 3.07
C LEU A 23 -3.28 -0.09 3.92
N GLN A 24 -3.03 1.11 4.42
CA GLN A 24 -3.98 1.88 5.22
C GLN A 24 -4.91 2.72 4.33
N ARG A 25 -4.33 3.37 3.32
CA ARG A 25 -5.06 4.20 2.36
C ARG A 25 -4.33 4.31 1.04
N GLN A 26 -5.09 4.53 -0.02
CA GLN A 26 -4.56 4.82 -1.34
C GLN A 26 -5.40 5.93 -1.95
N VAL A 27 -4.74 6.90 -2.59
CA VAL A 27 -5.39 7.98 -3.33
C VAL A 27 -4.67 8.17 -4.65
N ASP A 28 -5.44 8.43 -5.69
CA ASP A 28 -4.92 8.83 -6.99
C ASP A 28 -5.03 10.35 -7.10
N VAL A 29 -3.94 11.01 -7.48
CA VAL A 29 -3.83 12.48 -7.59
C VAL A 29 -3.19 12.86 -8.91
N ARG A 30 -3.53 14.05 -9.41
CA ARG A 30 -2.83 14.66 -10.54
C ARG A 30 -1.89 15.73 -10.03
N SER A 31 -0.64 15.70 -10.46
CA SER A 31 0.36 16.71 -10.09
C SER A 31 1.41 16.87 -11.17
N GLU A 32 2.25 17.89 -11.06
CA GLU A 32 3.39 18.07 -11.97
C GLU A 32 4.56 17.13 -11.64
N GLY A 33 4.67 16.70 -10.38
CA GLY A 33 5.72 15.80 -9.91
C GLY A 33 5.35 15.01 -8.65
N PRO A 34 6.17 14.01 -8.29
CA PRO A 34 5.89 13.12 -7.16
C PRO A 34 5.88 13.83 -5.80
N SER A 35 6.72 14.85 -5.61
CA SER A 35 6.73 15.65 -4.37
C SER A 35 5.44 16.43 -4.18
N GLU A 36 4.89 16.99 -5.25
CA GLU A 36 3.60 17.68 -5.21
C GLU A 36 2.45 16.68 -5.04
N ALA A 37 2.52 15.51 -5.69
CA ALA A 37 1.54 14.43 -5.50
C ALA A 37 1.43 14.03 -4.02
N LEU A 38 2.56 13.92 -3.32
CA LEU A 38 2.58 13.61 -1.90
C LEU A 38 1.82 14.66 -1.09
N VAL A 39 2.16 15.94 -1.25
CA VAL A 39 1.50 17.04 -0.51
C VAL A 39 0.00 17.11 -0.80
N LEU A 40 -0.40 16.87 -2.07
CA LEU A 40 -1.81 16.82 -2.44
C LEU A 40 -2.52 15.63 -1.80
N ALA A 41 -1.89 14.46 -1.82
CA ALA A 41 -2.43 13.26 -1.18
C ALA A 41 -2.59 13.47 0.34
N GLU A 42 -1.59 14.03 1.01
CA GLU A 42 -1.62 14.36 2.45
C GLU A 42 -2.68 15.39 2.84
N ARG A 43 -3.16 16.22 1.90
CA ARG A 43 -4.28 17.13 2.13
C ARG A 43 -5.63 16.46 1.91
N LEU A 44 -5.70 15.51 0.97
CA LEU A 44 -6.91 14.76 0.67
C LEU A 44 -7.20 13.70 1.74
N VAL A 45 -6.14 13.15 2.33
CA VAL A 45 -6.24 12.23 3.44
C VAL A 45 -5.93 12.98 4.72
N ASP A 46 -6.78 12.86 5.73
CA ASP A 46 -6.50 13.41 7.05
C ASP A 46 -5.30 12.67 7.66
N ASN A 47 -4.08 13.17 7.38
CA ASN A 47 -2.82 12.48 7.65
C ASN A 47 -2.61 12.27 9.16
N GLU A 48 -3.01 13.25 9.98
CA GLU A 48 -2.94 13.14 11.44
C GLU A 48 -3.73 11.94 12.00
N ARG A 49 -4.77 11.50 11.30
CA ARG A 49 -5.57 10.32 11.68
C ARG A 49 -5.11 9.04 10.99
N LEU A 50 -4.21 9.12 10.02
CA LEU A 50 -3.61 7.96 9.36
C LEU A 50 -2.42 7.48 10.17
N ASN A 51 -2.54 6.28 10.70
CA ASN A 51 -1.42 5.60 11.34
C ASN A 51 -0.61 4.86 10.28
N ALA A 52 0.07 5.61 9.40
CA ALA A 52 0.94 5.07 8.38
C ALA A 52 2.40 5.36 8.71
N ASP A 53 3.24 4.34 8.58
CA ASP A 53 4.69 4.42 8.84
C ASP A 53 5.49 4.58 7.53
N CYS A 54 4.89 4.18 6.41
CA CYS A 54 5.50 4.18 5.08
C CYS A 54 4.58 4.82 4.04
N ILE A 55 5.14 5.59 3.11
CA ILE A 55 4.41 6.16 1.98
C ILE A 55 5.13 5.81 0.67
N GLU A 56 4.37 5.43 -0.34
CA GLU A 56 4.86 5.13 -1.68
C GLU A 56 4.13 5.98 -2.72
N VAL A 57 4.90 6.65 -3.58
CA VAL A 57 4.37 7.47 -4.68
C VAL A 57 4.76 6.83 -6.00
N MET A 58 3.77 6.31 -6.72
CA MET A 58 3.95 5.67 -8.02
C MET A 58 3.38 6.52 -9.15
N HIS A 59 4.17 6.74 -10.19
CA HIS A 59 3.68 7.36 -11.42
C HIS A 59 2.84 6.35 -12.21
N ARG A 60 1.55 6.64 -12.43
CA ARG A 60 0.69 5.85 -13.30
C ARG A 60 0.90 6.30 -14.74
N THR A 61 2.04 5.98 -15.33
CA THR A 61 2.22 6.13 -16.77
C THR A 61 1.13 5.31 -17.47
N GLY A 62 0.33 5.94 -18.34
CA GLY A 62 -0.79 5.33 -19.06
C GLY A 62 -0.37 4.28 -20.11
N GLY A 63 0.46 3.31 -19.73
CA GLY A 63 0.96 2.26 -20.61
C GLY A 63 1.48 1.10 -19.79
N HIS A 64 0.66 0.05 -19.69
CA HIS A 64 1.05 -1.36 -19.72
C HIS A 64 2.46 -1.67 -19.17
N HIS A 65 2.66 -1.50 -17.85
CA HIS A 65 3.65 -2.30 -17.15
C HIS A 65 2.83 -3.37 -16.43
N GLU A 66 2.78 -4.56 -17.02
CA GLU A 66 2.46 -5.77 -16.29
C GLU A 66 3.24 -5.71 -14.99
N PHE A 67 2.51 -5.71 -13.89
CA PHE A 67 3.06 -5.85 -12.56
C PHE A 67 3.87 -7.15 -12.57
N GLU A 68 5.17 -7.08 -12.87
CA GLU A 68 6.11 -8.13 -12.49
C GLU A 68 6.10 -8.11 -10.97
N HIS A 69 5.12 -8.82 -10.40
CA HIS A 69 5.27 -9.39 -9.09
C HIS A 69 6.64 -10.09 -9.10
N PRO A 70 7.58 -9.76 -8.20
CA PRO A 70 8.56 -10.75 -7.82
C PRO A 70 7.76 -11.90 -7.20
N SER A 71 7.38 -12.84 -8.05
CA SER A 71 6.78 -14.12 -7.73
C SER A 71 7.85 -14.93 -7.02
N ASN A 72 8.03 -14.67 -5.72
CA ASN A 72 8.86 -15.47 -4.84
C ASN A 72 8.36 -15.39 -3.41
N HIS A 73 7.07 -15.59 -3.19
CA HIS A 73 6.62 -16.15 -1.92
C HIS A 73 5.46 -17.10 -2.19
N SER A 74 5.79 -18.40 -2.23
CA SER A 74 4.82 -19.49 -2.10
C SER A 74 3.88 -19.20 -0.94
N PRO A 75 2.57 -19.02 -1.17
CA PRO A 75 1.62 -19.14 -0.08
C PRO A 75 1.52 -20.62 0.24
N ALA A 76 2.15 -21.06 1.32
CA ALA A 76 1.78 -22.33 1.93
C ALA A 76 0.25 -22.35 2.14
N PRO A 77 -0.45 -23.46 1.87
CA PRO A 77 -1.90 -23.51 1.97
C PRO A 77 -2.28 -23.46 3.45
N CYS A 78 -2.64 -22.27 3.93
CA CYS A 78 -3.20 -22.08 5.27
C CYS A 78 -4.56 -22.80 5.33
N LYS A 79 -4.54 -24.04 5.82
CA LYS A 79 -5.73 -24.83 6.12
C LYS A 79 -6.55 -24.12 7.19
N ARG A 80 -7.62 -23.45 6.79
CA ARG A 80 -8.60 -22.87 7.71
C ARG A 80 -9.61 -23.96 8.10
N THR A 81 -9.29 -24.76 9.12
CA THR A 81 -10.28 -25.61 9.79
C THR A 81 -10.93 -24.81 10.90
N TRP A 82 -12.16 -24.37 10.68
CA TRP A 82 -13.01 -23.76 11.69
C TRP A 82 -14.21 -24.68 11.90
N ASN A 83 -14.38 -25.26 13.08
CA ASN A 83 -15.64 -25.82 13.61
C ASN A 83 -15.50 -25.84 15.14
N ARG A 84 -15.98 -24.80 15.85
CA ARG A 84 -17.29 -24.67 16.51
C ARG A 84 -17.53 -25.76 17.58
N VAL A 85 -17.37 -25.37 18.84
CA VAL A 85 -17.79 -26.11 20.03
C VAL A 85 -19.25 -25.73 20.34
N ALA A 86 -20.08 -26.73 20.64
CA ALA A 86 -21.35 -26.60 21.35
C ALA A 86 -21.39 -27.71 22.40
#